data_AF-A0A1I2TND2-F1
#
_entry.id   AF-A0A1I2TND2-F1
#
_cell.length_a   1.000
_cell.length_b   1.000
_cell.length_c   1.000
_cell.angle_alpha   90.00
_cell.angle_beta   90.00
_cell.angle_gamma   90.00
#
_symmetry.space_group_name_H-M   'P 1'
#
loop_
_entity.id
_entity.type
_entity.pdbx_description
1 polymer ?
#
loop_
_entity_poly.entity_id
_entity_poly.type
_entity_poly.pdbx_seq_one_letter_code
_entity_poly.pdbx_strand_id
1 'polypeptide(L)' 'MNLTATALRSFFHTTLGRTSFGNRMARTPPERLPVVLSPEEVALLLAHAPSLKYRAALSLGYGCGLRISEITN' A
#
# COMPACT_ATOMS: atom_id res chain seq x y z
N MET A 1 -3.61 6.35 -10.27
CA MET A 1 -4.99 6.27 -10.81
C MET A 1 -5.09 5.10 -11.80
N ASN A 2 -5.06 3.85 -11.31
CA ASN A 2 -4.97 2.62 -12.14
C ASN A 2 -6.09 1.61 -11.80
N LEU A 3 -6.89 1.90 -10.78
CA LEU A 3 -7.85 0.97 -10.21
C LEU A 3 -8.95 0.61 -11.21
N THR A 4 -9.47 1.58 -11.95
CA THR A 4 -10.54 1.35 -12.94
C THR A 4 -10.09 0.42 -14.07
N ALA A 5 -8.90 0.66 -14.64
CA ALA A 5 -8.36 -0.19 -15.71
C ALA A 5 -8.06 -1.62 -15.21
N THR A 6 -7.52 -1.75 -14.00
CA THR A 6 -7.28 -3.06 -13.37
C THR A 6 -8.60 -3.78 -13.05
N ALA A 7 -9.60 -3.08 -12.52
CA ALA A 7 -10.92 -3.63 -12.22
C ALA A 7 -11.63 -4.12 -13.49
N LEU A 8 -11.62 -3.31 -14.55
CA LEU A 8 -12.19 -3.71 -15.85
C LEU A 8 -11.46 -4.91 -16.45
N ARG A 9 -10.12 -4.94 -16.41
CA ARG A 9 -9.35 -6.10 -16.87
C ARG A 9 -9.72 -7.36 -16.10
N SER A 10 -9.80 -7.27 -14.77
CA SER A 10 -10.23 -8.38 -13.90
C SER A 10 -11.65 -8.84 -14.23
N PHE A 11 -12.59 -7.90 -14.43
CA PHE A 11 -13.96 -8.21 -14.80
C PHE A 11 -14.05 -8.96 -16.13
N PHE A 12 -13.39 -8.48 -17.18
CA PHE A 12 -13.39 -9.17 -18.48
C PHE A 12 -12.70 -10.53 -18.42
N HIS A 13 -11.61 -10.65 -17.66
CA HIS A 13 -10.84 -11.89 -17.57
C HIS A 13 -11.56 -12.94 -16.71
N THR A 14 -11.99 -12.56 -15.51
CA THR A 14 -12.49 -13.48 -14.48
C THR A 14 -14.00 -13.64 -14.53
N THR A 15 -14.75 -12.54 -14.70
CA THR A 15 -16.23 -12.59 -14.68
C THR A 15 -16.81 -12.97 -16.04
N LEU A 16 -16.27 -12.41 -17.13
CA LEU A 16 -16.80 -12.62 -18.48
C LEU A 16 -16.03 -13.66 -19.32
N GLY A 17 -14.86 -14.12 -18.86
CA GLY A 17 -14.04 -15.09 -19.60
C GLY A 17 -13.45 -14.58 -20.92
N ARG A 18 -13.40 -13.26 -21.14
CA ARG A 18 -12.96 -12.59 -22.38
C ARG A 18 -11.57 -11.98 -22.22
N THR A 19 -10.55 -12.83 -22.18
CA THR A 19 -9.14 -12.47 -21.91
C THR A 19 -8.54 -11.51 -22.94
N SER A 20 -8.93 -11.62 -24.21
CA SER A 20 -8.42 -10.77 -25.31
C SER A 20 -8.75 -9.28 -25.16
N PHE A 21 -9.84 -8.93 -24.48
CA PHE A 21 -10.22 -7.53 -24.24
C PHE A 21 -9.36 -6.87 -23.17
N GLY A 22 -9.06 -7.60 -22.08
CA GLY A 22 -8.21 -7.09 -20.99
C GLY A 22 -6.78 -6.77 -21.43
N ASN A 23 -6.26 -7.51 -22.41
CA ASN A 23 -4.91 -7.33 -22.96
C ASN A 23 -4.77 -6.10 -23.86
N ARG A 24 -5.88 -5.58 -24.40
CA ARG A 24 -5.90 -4.37 -25.24
C ARG A 24 -6.00 -3.08 -24.42
N MET A 25 -6.27 -3.18 -23.11
CA MET A 25 -6.34 -2.02 -22.23
C MET A 25 -4.95 -1.49 -21.90
N ALA A 26 -4.78 -0.16 -22.00
CA ALA A 26 -3.54 0.52 -21.66
C ALA A 26 -3.06 0.13 -20.25
N ARG A 27 -1.76 -0.13 -20.11
CA ARG A 27 -1.11 -0.31 -18.82
C ARG A 27 -0.67 1.06 -18.32
N THR A 28 -1.07 1.43 -17.11
CA THR A 28 -0.49 2.62 -16.52
C THR A 28 0.97 2.33 -16.15
N PRO A 29 1.90 3.27 -16.38
CA PRO A 29 3.29 3.15 -15.94
C PRO A 29 3.40 2.85 -14.44
N PRO A 30 4.51 2.22 -14.01
CA PRO A 30 4.78 1.99 -12.61
C PRO A 30 4.80 3.31 -11.85
N GLU A 31 4.25 3.30 -10.64
CA GLU A 31 4.29 4.45 -9.75
C GLU A 31 5.73 4.69 -9.28
N ARG A 32 6.03 5.94 -8.91
CA ARG A 32 7.35 6.29 -8.37
C ARG A 32 7.59 5.51 -7.09
N LEU A 33 8.86 5.19 -6.84
CA LEU A 33 9.27 4.57 -5.58
C LEU A 33 8.79 5.43 -4.41
N PRO A 34 8.18 4.82 -3.38
CA PRO A 34 7.73 5.56 -2.21
C PRO A 34 8.93 6.17 -1.49
N VAL A 35 8.74 7.38 -0.96
CA VAL A 35 9.72 8.01 -0.07
C VAL A 35 9.70 7.26 1.27
N VAL A 36 10.86 6.79 1.70
CA VAL A 36 11.04 6.08 2.96
C VAL A 36 11.69 7.03 3.98
N LEU A 37 11.17 7.01 5.21
CA LEU A 37 11.71 7.82 6.31
C LEU A 37 13.11 7.33 6.71
N SER A 38 14.00 8.28 7.03
CA SER A 38 15.30 7.97 7.64
C SER A 38 15.12 7.50 9.09
N PRO A 39 16.09 6.78 9.67
CA PRO A 39 16.06 6.40 11.08
C PRO A 39 15.88 7.60 12.03
N GLU A 40 16.47 8.75 11.70
CA GLU A 40 16.36 9.99 12.47
C GLU A 40 14.93 10.55 12.42
N GLU A 41 14.30 10.56 11.25
CA GLU A 41 12.91 10.98 11.08
C GLU A 41 11.95 10.07 11.86
N VAL A 42 12.22 8.75 11.87
CA VAL A 42 11.44 7.79 12.65
C VAL A 42 11.63 8.02 14.16
N ALA A 43 12.85 8.28 14.61
CA ALA A 43 13.13 8.58 16.01
C ALA A 43 12.36 9.83 16.48
N LEU A 44 12.34 10.89 15.67
CA LEU A 44 11.57 12.11 15.93
C LEU A 44 10.06 11.83 15.99
N LEU A 45 9.55 11.03 15.05
CA LEU A 45 8.15 10.63 14.99
C LEU A 45 7.73 9.81 16.22
N LEU A 46 8.56 8.87 16.67
CA LEU A 46 8.30 8.07 17.87
C LEU A 46 8.41 8.88 19.17
N ALA A 47 9.30 9.89 19.21
CA ALA A 47 9.45 10.79 20.35
C ALA A 47 8.21 11.67 20.56
N HIS A 48 7.53 12.07 19.49
CA HIS A 48 6.35 12.94 19.52
C HIS A 48 5.02 12.18 19.38
N ALA A 49 5.03 10.86 19.50
CA ALA A 49 3.83 10.05 19.41
C ALA A 49 2.83 10.44 20.54
N PRO A 50 1.54 10.66 20.24
CA PRO A 50 0.59 11.26 21.17
C PRO A 50 0.18 10.35 22.34
N SER A 51 0.46 9.05 22.26
CA SER A 51 0.26 8.12 23.38
C SER A 51 1.10 6.86 23.20
N LEU A 52 1.20 6.07 24.28
CA LEU A 52 1.90 4.78 24.27
C LEU A 52 1.36 3.82 23.19
N LYS A 53 0.03 3.84 22.96
CA LYS A 53 -0.62 3.03 21.92
C LYS A 53 -0.05 3.34 20.54
N TYR A 54 0.03 4.62 20.19
CA TYR A 54 0.55 5.04 18.88
C TYR A 54 2.05 4.79 18.77
N ARG A 55 2.82 5.03 19.84
CA ARG A 55 4.25 4.73 19.84
C ARG A 55 4.52 3.24 19.60
N ALA A 56 3.76 2.36 20.24
CA ALA A 56 3.86 0.91 20.04
C ALA A 56 3.47 0.52 18.60
N ALA A 57 2.34 1.00 18.10
CA ALA A 57 1.89 0.73 16.73
C ALA A 57 2.91 1.16 15.68
N LEU A 58 3.47 2.37 15.81
CA LEU A 58 4.48 2.91 14.90
C LEU A 58 5.80 2.16 15.00
N SER A 59 6.20 1.75 16.21
CA SER A 59 7.40 0.92 16.42
C SER A 59 7.28 -0.46 15.78
N LEU A 60 6.10 -1.10 15.88
CA LEU A 60 5.84 -2.39 15.24
C LEU A 60 5.79 -2.27 13.72
N GLY A 61 5.14 -1.24 13.20
CA GLY A 61 5.08 -0.98 11.76
C GLY A 61 6.46 -0.78 11.15
N TYR A 62 7.32 0.03 11.79
CA TYR A 62 8.67 0.28 11.29
C TYR A 62 9.64 -0.87 11.58
N GLY A 63 9.70 -1.33 12.83
CA GLY A 63 10.69 -2.32 13.28
C GLY A 63 10.42 -3.74 12.82
N CYS A 64 9.15 -4.10 12.58
CA CYS A 64 8.75 -5.43 12.14
C CYS A 64 8.15 -5.45 10.73
N GLY A 65 7.96 -4.28 10.09
CA GLY A 65 7.38 -4.18 8.74
C GLY A 65 5.89 -4.51 8.68
N LEU A 66 5.17 -4.42 9.81
CA LEU A 66 3.74 -4.74 9.86
C LEU A 66 2.89 -3.69 9.14
N ARG A 67 1.86 -4.17 8.45
CA ARG A 67 0.79 -3.35 7.89
C ARG A 67 -0.15 -2.89 9.00
N ILE A 68 -0.81 -1.76 8.79
CA ILE A 68 -1.81 -1.21 9.73
C ILE A 68 -2.88 -2.25 10.04
N SER A 69 -3.34 -3.00 9.03
CA SER A 69 -4.34 -4.05 9.18
C SER A 69 -3.91 -5.21 10.09
N GLU A 70 -2.61 -5.40 10.31
CA GLU A 70 -2.07 -6.44 11.20
C GLU A 70 -1.93 -5.92 12.64
N ILE A 71 -1.72 -4.60 12.81
CA ILE A 71 -1.57 -3.94 14.11
C ILE A 71 -2.94 -3.69 14.77
N THR A 72 -3.98 -3.41 13.97
CA THR A 72 -5.32 -3.04 14.46
C THR A 72 -6.32 -4.20 14.47
N ASN A 73 -5.88 -5.41 14.10
CA ASN A 73 -6.71 -6.61 14.12
C ASN A 73 -6.87 -7.12 15.55
#